data_AF-A0AA88TKR3-F1
#
_entry.id   AF-A0AA88TKR3-F1
#
_cell.length_a   1.000
_cell.length_b   1.000
_cell.length_c   1.000
_cell.angle_alpha   90.00
_cell.angle_beta   90.00
_cell.angle_gamma   90.00
#
_symmetry.space_group_name_H-M   'P 1'
#
loop_
_entity.id
_entity.type
_entity.pdbx_description
1 polymer ?
#
loop_
_entity_poly.entity_id
_entity_poly.type
_entity_poly.pdbx_seq_one_letter_code
_entity_poly.pdbx_strand_id
1 'polypeptide(L)'
;MDEKVFTKELDQWIEQLNECKQLSENQVKILCEKAKEILSKESNVQEVRCPVTVCGDVHGQFHDLMELFKIGGKSPDTNYLFMGDYVDRGYYSVETVTLLVSLKVRYRERITILRGNHESRQITQVYGFYDECLRKYGNANVWKYFTDLFDYLPLTALVDTQIFCLHGGLSPSIDTLDHIRALDRIQEVPHEGPMCDLLWSDPDDRGGWGISPRGAGYTFGQDISETFNHANCLTLVSRAHQLVMEGYNWCHERNVVTIFSAPNYCYRCGNQAAIMELDDTLKYSFLQFDPAPRRGEPHVTPLHCCTCTMAAELSTSINIKEPRWDQGTFVGRAKHFFTVTDPRNILLSNEQLEKARRIILDYKKGVVTPGLTEDELWRAKYVFDSAFHPDTGEKMLLIGRMSAQVPMNMTITGCMMTFYRTTPAVLFWQWINQSFNAIVNYTNRSGDAPITVNQLGTAYVSATTGAVATALGLNALAKHVSPLIGRFVPFAAVAAANCINIPLMRQRELKHGIPVTDENDNRLGESSKAAQQAITQVVVSRILMASPGMAIPPFLMNSLEKKAFLKRFPWMSAPIQVGLVGFCLVFATPLCCALFPQKSSMAVSRLEPELQEKIRASHPGVEIVYFNKGL
;
A
#
# COMPACT_ATOMS: atom_id res chain seq x y z
N MET A 1 43.11 -28.41 12.07
CA MET A 1 43.10 -29.06 10.75
C MET A 1 44.29 -28.53 9.98
N ASP A 2 45.02 -29.38 9.25
CA ASP A 2 46.10 -28.93 8.36
C ASP A 2 45.53 -27.95 7.33
N GLU A 3 46.17 -26.79 7.12
CA GLU A 3 45.70 -25.72 6.22
C GLU A 3 45.56 -26.21 4.78
N LYS A 4 46.40 -27.16 4.35
CA LYS A 4 46.29 -27.80 3.03
C LYS A 4 45.04 -28.66 2.91
N VAL A 5 44.67 -29.36 3.98
CA VAL A 5 43.47 -30.21 4.01
C VAL A 5 42.22 -29.34 3.96
N PHE A 6 42.17 -28.27 4.76
CA PHE A 6 41.06 -27.32 4.73
C PHE A 6 40.90 -26.64 3.38
N THR A 7 42.00 -26.25 2.73
CA THR A 7 41.94 -25.63 1.40
C THR A 7 41.30 -26.57 0.38
N LYS A 8 41.67 -27.87 0.40
CA LYS A 8 41.08 -28.87 -0.49
C LYS A 8 39.59 -29.09 -0.23
N GLU A 9 39.18 -29.12 1.04
CA GLU A 9 37.75 -29.22 1.40
C GLU A 9 36.97 -27.96 0.97
N LEU A 10 37.56 -26.78 1.14
CA LEU A 10 36.96 -25.51 0.74
C LEU A 10 36.78 -25.43 -0.79
N ASP A 11 37.76 -25.90 -1.57
CA ASP A 11 37.64 -25.99 -3.03
C ASP A 11 36.46 -26.90 -3.44
N GLN A 12 36.27 -28.03 -2.75
CA GLN A 12 35.11 -28.91 -2.97
C GLN A 12 33.78 -28.23 -2.59
N TRP A 13 33.76 -27.44 -1.51
CA TRP A 13 32.56 -26.69 -1.12
C TRP A 13 32.21 -25.63 -2.17
N ILE A 14 33.22 -24.95 -2.73
CA ILE A 14 33.02 -23.98 -3.82
C ILE A 14 32.49 -24.68 -5.07
N GLU A 15 33.03 -25.83 -5.47
CA GLU A 15 32.51 -26.63 -6.58
C GLU A 15 31.05 -27.02 -6.37
N GLN A 16 30.71 -27.52 -5.17
CA GLN A 16 29.33 -27.85 -4.79
C GLN A 16 28.40 -26.62 -4.87
N LEU A 17 28.84 -25.47 -4.33
CA LEU A 17 28.05 -24.25 -4.34
C LEU A 17 27.84 -23.69 -5.75
N ASN A 18 28.83 -23.81 -6.64
CA ASN A 18 28.69 -23.42 -8.05
C ASN A 18 27.57 -24.18 -8.78
N GLU A 19 27.21 -25.38 -8.31
CA GLU A 19 26.07 -26.15 -8.78
C GLU A 19 24.74 -25.79 -8.09
N CYS A 20 24.71 -24.69 -7.31
CA CYS A 20 23.58 -24.26 -6.49
C CYS A 20 23.17 -25.30 -5.42
N LYS A 21 24.13 -26.06 -4.88
CA LYS A 21 23.88 -27.04 -3.81
C LYS A 21 24.33 -26.48 -2.45
N GLN A 22 23.40 -26.40 -1.50
CA GLN A 22 23.67 -25.93 -0.14
C GLN A 22 24.69 -26.81 0.60
N LEU A 23 25.54 -26.20 1.44
CA LEU A 23 26.41 -26.94 2.37
C LEU A 23 25.61 -27.46 3.57
N SER A 24 26.14 -28.46 4.28
CA SER A 24 25.58 -28.90 5.56
C SER A 24 25.73 -27.84 6.66
N GLU A 25 24.87 -27.87 7.67
CA GLU A 25 24.90 -26.92 8.81
C GLU A 25 26.28 -26.85 9.47
N ASN A 26 26.96 -27.99 9.66
CA ASN A 26 28.29 -28.03 10.26
C ASN A 26 29.37 -27.42 9.37
N GLN A 27 29.28 -27.60 8.05
CA GLN A 27 30.20 -26.95 7.10
C GLN A 27 30.01 -25.43 7.10
N VAL A 28 28.75 -24.96 7.12
CA VAL A 28 28.44 -23.52 7.23
C VAL A 28 29.01 -22.94 8.52
N LYS A 29 28.86 -23.64 9.65
CA LYS A 29 29.44 -23.24 10.93
C LYS A 29 30.96 -23.07 10.83
N ILE A 30 31.67 -24.07 10.32
CA ILE A 30 33.13 -24.04 10.17
C ILE A 30 33.56 -22.90 9.25
N LEU A 31 32.84 -22.70 8.14
CA LEU A 31 33.09 -21.62 7.20
C LEU A 31 32.94 -20.24 7.87
N CYS A 32 31.86 -20.02 8.60
CA CYS A 32 31.61 -18.74 9.29
C CYS A 32 32.68 -18.44 10.33
N GLU A 33 33.10 -19.42 11.13
CA GLU A 33 34.17 -19.23 12.12
C GLU A 33 35.51 -18.89 11.44
N LYS A 34 35.83 -19.55 10.31
CA LYS A 34 37.03 -19.23 9.52
C LYS A 34 36.98 -17.85 8.89
N ALA A 35 35.80 -17.42 8.45
CA ALA A 35 35.60 -16.07 7.92
C ALA A 35 35.75 -15.00 9.03
N LYS A 36 35.22 -15.22 10.24
CA LYS A 36 35.42 -14.33 11.40
C LYS A 36 36.91 -14.16 11.74
N GLU A 37 37.71 -15.23 11.70
CA GLU A 37 39.17 -15.16 11.93
C GLU A 37 39.90 -14.23 10.95
N ILE A 38 39.38 -14.10 9.72
CA ILE A 38 39.93 -13.26 8.66
C ILE A 38 39.39 -11.84 8.80
N LEU A 39 38.07 -11.68 8.78
CA LEU A 39 37.39 -10.38 8.78
C LEU A 39 37.63 -9.58 10.05
N SER A 40 37.92 -10.22 11.20
CA SER A 40 38.31 -9.52 12.43
C SER A 40 39.63 -8.74 12.32
N LYS A 41 40.47 -9.07 11.33
CA LYS A 41 41.75 -8.39 11.08
C LYS A 41 41.63 -7.29 10.03
N GLU A 42 40.50 -7.20 9.34
CA GLU A 42 40.26 -6.21 8.30
C GLU A 42 39.83 -4.87 8.90
N SER A 43 40.15 -3.78 8.20
CA SER A 43 39.80 -2.41 8.61
C SER A 43 38.36 -2.10 8.25
N ASN A 44 37.70 -1.16 8.95
CA ASN A 44 36.40 -0.63 8.50
C ASN A 44 36.49 0.09 7.15
N VAL A 45 37.68 0.61 6.83
CA VAL A 45 38.05 1.15 5.52
C VAL A 45 39.09 0.22 4.94
N GLN A 46 38.63 -0.82 4.22
CA GLN A 46 39.49 -1.86 3.69
C GLN A 46 40.19 -1.38 2.42
N GLU A 47 41.52 -1.48 2.39
CA GLU A 47 42.28 -1.15 1.18
C GLU A 47 42.12 -2.23 0.12
N VAL A 48 41.90 -1.81 -1.12
CA VAL A 48 41.73 -2.67 -2.29
C VAL A 48 42.60 -2.12 -3.42
N ARG A 49 43.31 -3.00 -4.13
CA ARG A 49 44.18 -2.62 -5.25
C ARG A 49 43.52 -2.89 -6.59
N CYS A 50 43.78 -2.03 -7.58
CA CYS A 50 43.46 -2.38 -8.96
C CYS A 50 44.40 -3.49 -9.49
N PRO A 51 43.95 -4.26 -10.50
CA PRO A 51 42.64 -4.18 -11.14
C PRO A 51 41.57 -4.84 -10.26
N VAL A 52 40.34 -4.31 -10.26
CA VAL A 52 39.24 -4.84 -9.44
C VAL A 52 37.88 -4.63 -10.10
N THR A 53 37.00 -5.60 -9.95
CA THR A 53 35.59 -5.50 -10.34
C THR A 53 34.74 -5.16 -9.12
N VAL A 54 34.05 -4.03 -9.17
CA VAL A 54 33.18 -3.53 -8.11
C VAL A 54 31.73 -3.93 -8.41
N CYS A 55 31.08 -4.58 -7.44
CA CYS A 55 29.73 -5.13 -7.53
C CYS A 55 28.83 -4.49 -6.47
N GLY A 56 27.59 -4.18 -6.86
CA GLY A 56 26.53 -3.74 -5.95
C GLY A 56 25.71 -4.92 -5.39
N ASP A 57 24.44 -4.65 -5.13
CA ASP A 57 23.49 -5.59 -4.50
C ASP A 57 23.30 -6.88 -5.31
N VAL A 58 23.14 -8.01 -4.60
CA VAL A 58 22.93 -9.35 -5.20
C VAL A 58 21.60 -9.97 -4.78
N HIS A 59 21.17 -9.76 -3.54
CA HIS A 59 19.84 -10.13 -3.01
C HIS A 59 19.40 -11.58 -3.30
N GLY A 60 20.26 -12.55 -3.00
CA GLY A 60 19.94 -13.96 -3.14
C GLY A 60 19.58 -14.42 -4.57
N GLN A 61 19.94 -13.65 -5.59
CA GLN A 61 19.77 -14.00 -7.00
C GLN A 61 20.97 -14.82 -7.50
N PHE A 62 21.11 -16.04 -6.97
CA PHE A 62 22.29 -16.90 -7.20
C PHE A 62 22.62 -17.13 -8.68
N HIS A 63 21.63 -17.40 -9.52
CA HIS A 63 21.89 -17.64 -10.95
C HIS A 63 22.41 -16.40 -11.68
N ASP A 64 22.01 -15.21 -11.24
CA ASP A 64 22.50 -13.95 -11.77
C ASP A 64 23.92 -13.64 -11.25
N LEU A 65 24.24 -14.02 -10.00
CA LEU A 65 25.62 -14.00 -9.50
C LEU A 65 26.55 -14.90 -10.33
N MET A 66 26.06 -16.06 -10.78
CA MET A 66 26.83 -16.93 -11.67
C MET A 66 27.04 -16.30 -13.05
N GLU A 67 26.09 -15.49 -13.54
CA GLU A 67 26.26 -14.73 -14.78
C GLU A 67 27.27 -13.59 -14.59
N LEU A 68 27.20 -12.88 -13.46
CA LEU A 68 28.19 -11.87 -13.07
C LEU A 68 29.61 -12.43 -13.13
N PHE A 69 29.86 -13.62 -12.58
CA PHE A 69 31.19 -14.25 -12.64
C PHE A 69 31.59 -14.75 -14.04
N LYS A 70 30.64 -15.00 -14.95
CA LYS A 70 30.99 -15.29 -16.35
C LYS A 70 31.41 -14.04 -17.10
N ILE A 71 30.83 -12.89 -16.74
CA ILE A 71 31.06 -11.61 -17.39
C ILE A 71 32.32 -10.94 -16.87
N GLY A 72 32.45 -10.75 -15.54
CA GLY A 72 33.65 -10.16 -14.92
C GLY A 72 34.83 -11.14 -14.80
N GLY A 73 34.63 -12.42 -15.10
CA GLY A 73 35.65 -13.46 -14.97
C GLY A 73 35.72 -14.08 -13.56
N LYS A 74 36.41 -15.21 -13.46
CA LYS A 74 36.45 -16.00 -12.23
C LYS A 74 37.66 -15.64 -11.36
N SER A 75 37.48 -15.68 -10.05
CA SER A 75 38.63 -15.73 -9.14
C SER A 75 39.35 -17.08 -9.24
N PRO A 76 40.69 -17.12 -9.11
CA PRO A 76 41.57 -16.03 -8.66
C PRO A 76 42.06 -15.07 -9.75
N ASP A 77 41.64 -15.22 -11.01
CA ASP A 77 42.15 -14.39 -12.11
C ASP A 77 41.60 -12.95 -12.06
N THR A 78 40.35 -12.79 -11.62
CA THR A 78 39.73 -11.48 -11.33
C THR A 78 39.64 -11.20 -9.83
N ASN A 79 39.97 -9.98 -9.43
CA ASN A 79 39.71 -9.46 -8.08
C ASN A 79 38.31 -8.81 -8.01
N TYR A 80 37.62 -8.99 -6.89
CA TYR A 80 36.28 -8.45 -6.67
C TYR A 80 36.15 -7.66 -5.38
N LEU A 81 35.34 -6.61 -5.44
CA LEU A 81 34.82 -5.87 -4.30
C LEU A 81 33.28 -5.89 -4.36
N PHE A 82 32.63 -6.57 -3.42
CA PHE A 82 31.17 -6.52 -3.29
C PHE A 82 30.76 -5.56 -2.18
N MET A 83 29.80 -4.68 -2.48
CA MET A 83 29.41 -3.58 -1.60
C MET A 83 28.32 -3.92 -0.57
N GLY A 84 27.75 -5.14 -0.57
CA GLY A 84 26.75 -5.57 0.41
C GLY A 84 25.50 -6.16 -0.21
N ASP A 85 24.49 -6.41 0.63
CA ASP A 85 23.16 -6.93 0.27
C ASP A 85 23.23 -8.24 -0.53
N TYR A 86 23.81 -9.26 0.10
CA TYR A 86 23.96 -10.61 -0.42
C TYR A 86 22.68 -11.43 -0.29
N VAL A 87 21.90 -11.12 0.76
CA VAL A 87 20.75 -11.92 1.21
C VAL A 87 19.43 -11.20 1.02
N ASP A 88 18.35 -11.91 1.35
CA ASP A 88 16.95 -11.50 1.25
C ASP A 88 16.44 -11.32 -0.18
N ARG A 89 15.09 -11.25 -0.31
CA ARG A 89 14.34 -10.96 -1.55
C ARG A 89 14.40 -12.07 -2.60
N GLY A 90 15.58 -12.58 -2.93
CA GLY A 90 15.78 -13.74 -3.79
C GLY A 90 15.54 -15.07 -3.07
N TYR A 91 15.44 -16.15 -3.83
CA TYR A 91 15.13 -17.49 -3.29
C TYR A 91 16.37 -18.30 -2.86
N TYR A 92 17.57 -17.80 -3.17
CA TYR A 92 18.84 -18.50 -3.04
C TYR A 92 19.87 -17.68 -2.24
N SER A 93 19.42 -17.00 -1.18
CA SER A 93 20.29 -16.19 -0.32
C SER A 93 21.33 -17.05 0.39
N VAL A 94 20.95 -18.26 0.84
CA VAL A 94 21.86 -19.20 1.50
C VAL A 94 23.02 -19.56 0.58
N GLU A 95 22.75 -19.98 -0.66
CA GLU A 95 23.79 -20.36 -1.61
C GLU A 95 24.65 -19.15 -2.01
N THR A 96 24.02 -17.99 -2.21
CA THR A 96 24.68 -16.73 -2.59
C THR A 96 25.71 -16.31 -1.54
N VAL A 97 25.27 -16.15 -0.28
CA VAL A 97 26.16 -15.70 0.80
C VAL A 97 27.21 -16.77 1.15
N THR A 98 26.85 -18.06 1.10
CA THR A 98 27.80 -19.15 1.36
C THR A 98 28.91 -19.17 0.30
N LEU A 99 28.58 -18.96 -0.98
CA LEU A 99 29.56 -18.90 -2.05
C LEU A 99 30.51 -17.70 -1.89
N LEU A 100 29.98 -16.50 -1.66
CA LEU A 100 30.79 -15.29 -1.48
C LEU A 100 31.72 -15.40 -0.26
N VAL A 101 31.24 -15.93 0.86
CA VAL A 101 32.07 -16.17 2.05
C VAL A 101 33.12 -17.25 1.78
N SER A 102 32.78 -18.32 1.04
CA SER A 102 33.75 -19.36 0.66
C SER A 102 34.87 -18.79 -0.22
N LEU A 103 34.53 -17.94 -1.19
CA LEU A 103 35.48 -17.25 -2.05
C LEU A 103 36.36 -16.28 -1.24
N LYS A 104 35.78 -15.53 -0.28
CA LYS A 104 36.54 -14.67 0.64
C LYS A 104 37.56 -15.46 1.46
N VAL A 105 37.15 -16.60 2.04
CA VAL A 105 38.05 -17.45 2.83
C VAL A 105 39.16 -18.04 1.97
N ARG A 106 38.84 -18.41 0.72
CA ARG A 106 39.76 -19.06 -0.23
C ARG A 106 40.74 -18.10 -0.89
N TYR A 107 40.31 -16.88 -1.20
CA TYR A 107 41.07 -15.87 -1.95
C TYR A 107 41.07 -14.53 -1.20
N ARG A 108 41.61 -14.55 0.02
CA ARG A 108 41.52 -13.46 1.02
C ARG A 108 41.86 -12.07 0.48
N GLU A 109 42.93 -11.98 -0.31
CA GLU A 109 43.46 -10.72 -0.89
C GLU A 109 42.80 -10.34 -2.23
N ARG A 110 41.95 -11.20 -2.80
CA ARG A 110 41.34 -10.99 -4.12
C ARG A 110 39.84 -10.77 -4.07
N ILE A 111 39.18 -11.18 -2.98
CA ILE A 111 37.75 -10.99 -2.77
C ILE A 111 37.60 -10.11 -1.53
N THR A 112 36.95 -8.97 -1.69
CA THR A 112 36.54 -8.09 -0.60
C THR A 112 35.02 -8.06 -0.56
N ILE A 113 34.46 -8.24 0.65
CA ILE A 113 33.02 -8.24 0.89
C ILE A 113 32.72 -7.21 1.99
N LEU A 114 31.88 -6.23 1.68
CA LEU A 114 31.44 -5.21 2.62
C LEU A 114 30.11 -5.59 3.28
N ARG A 115 29.73 -4.88 4.33
CA ARG A 115 28.43 -5.02 4.97
C ARG A 115 27.40 -4.17 4.23
N GLY A 116 26.28 -4.77 3.82
CA GLY A 116 25.08 -4.05 3.40
C GLY A 116 24.10 -3.88 4.55
N ASN A 117 22.99 -3.17 4.30
CA ASN A 117 21.96 -3.00 5.32
C ASN A 117 21.16 -4.30 5.57
N HIS A 118 21.13 -5.21 4.58
CA HIS A 118 20.52 -6.53 4.71
C HIS A 118 21.35 -7.50 5.55
N GLU A 119 22.64 -7.27 5.73
CA GLU A 119 23.50 -8.07 6.62
C GLU A 119 23.31 -7.69 8.11
N SER A 120 22.05 -7.77 8.57
CA SER A 120 21.61 -7.45 9.93
C SER A 120 20.52 -8.42 10.40
N ARG A 121 20.43 -8.66 11.71
CA ARG A 121 19.43 -9.57 12.30
C ARG A 121 18.01 -9.05 12.07
N GLN A 122 17.80 -7.75 12.18
CA GLN A 122 16.47 -7.15 12.02
C GLN A 122 15.93 -7.28 10.60
N ILE A 123 16.75 -7.01 9.59
CA ILE A 123 16.32 -7.02 8.19
C ILE A 123 16.12 -8.47 7.70
N THR A 124 17.05 -9.37 8.00
CA THR A 124 16.96 -10.79 7.58
C THR A 124 15.74 -11.53 8.12
N GLN A 125 15.18 -11.11 9.26
CA GLN A 125 13.94 -11.65 9.81
C GLN A 125 12.68 -11.21 9.05
N VAL A 126 12.75 -10.06 8.38
CA VAL A 126 11.59 -9.45 7.73
C VAL A 126 11.57 -9.77 6.23
N TYR A 127 12.74 -9.87 5.59
CA TYR A 127 12.86 -9.89 4.13
C TYR A 127 13.19 -11.26 3.51
N GLY A 128 13.27 -12.31 4.33
CA GLY A 128 13.14 -13.71 3.89
C GLY A 128 14.33 -14.62 4.19
N PHE A 129 15.52 -14.11 4.51
CA PHE A 129 16.70 -14.94 4.77
C PHE A 129 16.53 -15.87 5.98
N TYR A 130 15.91 -15.38 7.06
CA TYR A 130 15.57 -16.18 8.23
C TYR A 130 14.69 -17.38 7.87
N ASP A 131 13.60 -17.13 7.13
CA ASP A 131 12.66 -18.15 6.68
C ASP A 131 13.30 -19.13 5.70
N GLU A 132 14.20 -18.64 4.83
CA GLU A 132 14.97 -19.48 3.92
C GLU A 132 15.86 -20.47 4.69
N CYS A 133 16.58 -20.01 5.71
CA CYS A 133 17.41 -20.86 6.56
C CYS A 133 16.56 -21.91 7.30
N LEU A 134 15.45 -21.49 7.91
CA LEU A 134 14.52 -22.42 8.57
C LEU A 134 14.00 -23.49 7.62
N ARG A 135 13.61 -23.11 6.40
CA ARG A 135 13.08 -24.03 5.40
C ARG A 135 14.14 -25.02 4.90
N LYS A 136 15.38 -24.58 4.69
CA LYS A 136 16.47 -25.40 4.11
C LYS A 136 17.17 -26.30 5.13
N TYR A 137 17.22 -25.90 6.39
CA TYR A 137 17.95 -26.62 7.46
C TYR A 137 17.05 -27.16 8.58
N GLY A 138 15.76 -26.79 8.59
CA GLY A 138 14.80 -27.20 9.61
C GLY A 138 14.95 -26.46 10.95
N ASN A 139 15.93 -25.57 11.08
CA ASN A 139 16.21 -24.81 12.30
C ASN A 139 16.95 -23.48 11.97
N ALA A 140 17.08 -22.60 12.96
CA ALA A 140 17.63 -21.25 12.79
C ALA A 140 19.16 -21.14 13.00
N ASN A 141 19.89 -22.24 13.16
CA ASN A 141 21.32 -22.20 13.49
C ASN A 141 22.15 -21.58 12.36
N VAL A 142 21.86 -21.93 11.10
CA VAL A 142 22.54 -21.35 9.93
C VAL A 142 22.33 -19.83 9.87
N TRP A 143 21.11 -19.35 10.10
CA TRP A 143 20.82 -17.91 10.20
C TRP A 143 21.67 -17.25 11.29
N LYS A 144 21.75 -17.85 12.49
CA LYS A 144 22.59 -17.34 13.59
C LYS A 144 24.07 -17.27 13.21
N TYR A 145 24.60 -18.32 12.59
CA TYR A 145 26.01 -18.35 12.16
C TYR A 145 26.34 -17.22 11.18
N PHE A 146 25.46 -16.96 10.22
CA PHE A 146 25.63 -15.87 9.27
C PHE A 146 25.45 -14.50 9.92
N THR A 147 24.42 -14.29 10.74
CA THR A 147 24.23 -12.98 11.40
C THR A 147 25.36 -12.64 12.36
N ASP A 148 25.94 -13.65 13.02
CA ASP A 148 27.13 -13.44 13.86
C ASP A 148 28.38 -13.17 13.01
N LEU A 149 28.45 -13.69 11.79
CA LEU A 149 29.52 -13.36 10.83
C LEU A 149 29.36 -11.94 10.27
N PHE A 150 28.13 -11.51 10.01
CA PHE A 150 27.83 -10.20 9.42
C PHE A 150 28.35 -9.04 10.26
N ASP A 151 28.42 -9.19 11.58
CA ASP A 151 29.00 -8.20 12.49
C ASP A 151 30.49 -7.92 12.21
N TYR A 152 31.20 -8.86 11.58
CA TYR A 152 32.63 -8.72 11.27
C TYR A 152 32.91 -8.08 9.90
N LEU A 153 31.89 -7.95 9.04
CA LEU A 153 32.06 -7.41 7.69
C LEU A 153 32.53 -5.94 7.73
N PRO A 154 33.60 -5.59 7.00
CA PRO A 154 34.02 -4.20 6.82
C PRO A 154 32.88 -3.30 6.33
N LEU A 155 32.86 -2.04 6.76
CA LEU A 155 31.80 -1.09 6.40
C LEU A 155 32.04 -0.47 5.02
N THR A 156 33.30 -0.23 4.67
CA THR A 156 33.71 0.52 3.48
C THR A 156 35.02 -0.02 2.91
N ALA A 157 35.32 0.31 1.66
CA ALA A 157 36.60 0.05 1.02
C ALA A 157 37.15 1.31 0.35
N LEU A 158 38.46 1.32 0.14
CA LEU A 158 39.17 2.38 -0.56
C LEU A 158 40.04 1.76 -1.65
N VAL A 159 39.64 1.96 -2.90
CA VAL A 159 40.36 1.42 -4.07
C VAL A 159 41.46 2.39 -4.50
N ASP A 160 42.71 1.90 -4.47
CA ASP A 160 43.96 2.65 -4.75
C ASP A 160 43.95 4.08 -4.21
N THR A 161 43.46 4.25 -2.97
CA THR A 161 43.41 5.54 -2.26
C THR A 161 42.55 6.64 -2.89
N GLN A 162 41.84 6.36 -4.00
CA GLN A 162 41.14 7.39 -4.78
C GLN A 162 39.63 7.16 -4.93
N ILE A 163 39.15 5.92 -4.86
CA ILE A 163 37.71 5.62 -5.00
C ILE A 163 37.20 5.03 -3.69
N PHE A 164 36.30 5.77 -3.04
CA PHE A 164 35.68 5.36 -1.80
C PHE A 164 34.42 4.55 -2.08
N CYS A 165 34.39 3.31 -1.60
CA CYS A 165 33.31 2.36 -1.85
C CYS A 165 32.57 2.03 -0.56
N LEU A 166 31.23 2.07 -0.58
CA LEU A 166 30.38 1.78 0.56
C LEU A 166 29.02 1.24 0.10
N HIS A 167 28.23 0.69 1.01
CA HIS A 167 26.89 0.21 0.66
C HIS A 167 25.92 1.36 0.42
N GLY A 168 25.59 2.10 1.49
CA GLY A 168 24.65 3.21 1.52
C GLY A 168 25.29 4.51 1.06
N GLY A 169 25.50 5.45 1.96
CA GLY A 169 25.92 6.81 1.60
C GLY A 169 26.68 7.52 2.71
N LEU A 170 26.87 8.83 2.56
CA LEU A 170 27.63 9.62 3.53
C LEU A 170 26.85 9.84 4.83
N SER A 171 27.56 10.23 5.89
CA SER A 171 26.98 10.55 7.21
C SER A 171 27.30 11.99 7.63
N PRO A 172 26.35 12.74 8.24
CA PRO A 172 26.62 14.05 8.82
C PRO A 172 27.59 14.00 10.01
N SER A 173 27.90 12.80 10.53
CA SER A 173 28.84 12.60 11.64
C SER A 173 30.24 12.17 11.19
N ILE A 174 30.46 12.03 9.87
CA ILE A 174 31.71 11.53 9.30
C ILE A 174 32.25 12.55 8.29
N ASP A 175 33.29 13.28 8.70
CA ASP A 175 34.00 14.20 7.82
C ASP A 175 35.19 13.53 7.12
N THR A 176 35.82 12.56 7.79
CA THR A 176 37.05 11.92 7.31
C THR A 176 36.99 10.39 7.34
N LEU A 177 37.79 9.74 6.49
CA LEU A 177 37.93 8.28 6.50
C LEU A 177 38.42 7.72 7.85
N ASP A 178 39.17 8.51 8.63
CA ASP A 178 39.63 8.10 9.96
C ASP A 178 38.48 7.97 10.98
N HIS A 179 37.42 8.78 10.84
CA HIS A 179 36.22 8.60 11.67
C HIS A 179 35.57 7.22 11.42
N ILE A 180 35.59 6.75 10.17
CA ILE A 180 35.07 5.41 9.81
C ILE A 180 35.96 4.31 10.39
N ARG A 181 37.29 4.45 10.29
CA ARG A 181 38.25 3.50 10.87
C ARG A 181 38.06 3.31 12.37
N ALA A 182 37.62 4.34 13.08
CA ALA A 182 37.42 4.33 14.52
C ALA A 182 36.07 3.72 14.99
N LEU A 183 35.12 3.43 14.07
CA LEU A 183 33.83 2.86 14.45
C LEU A 183 33.97 1.44 15.03
N ASP A 184 33.22 1.15 16.08
CA ASP A 184 33.06 -0.24 16.54
C ASP A 184 32.03 -0.94 15.65
N ARG A 185 32.49 -1.75 14.69
CA ARG A 185 31.59 -2.43 13.74
C ARG A 185 31.03 -3.75 14.26
N ILE A 186 31.65 -4.37 15.28
CA ILE A 186 31.35 -5.74 15.72
C ILE A 186 30.13 -5.73 16.65
N GLN A 187 29.00 -5.36 16.06
CA GLN A 187 27.71 -5.26 16.71
C GLN A 187 26.60 -5.31 15.64
N GLU A 188 25.38 -5.51 16.11
CA GLU A 188 24.19 -5.28 15.29
C GLU A 188 24.15 -3.82 14.82
N VAL A 189 23.69 -3.59 13.59
CA VAL A 189 23.55 -2.23 13.04
C VAL A 189 22.61 -1.41 13.95
N PRO A 190 23.08 -0.28 14.52
CA PRO A 190 22.24 0.59 15.34
C PRO A 190 21.10 1.22 14.53
N HIS A 191 20.04 1.66 15.21
CA HIS A 191 18.92 2.35 14.55
C HIS A 191 19.29 3.76 14.03
N GLU A 192 20.32 4.38 14.59
CA GLU A 192 20.80 5.71 14.22
C GLU A 192 22.32 5.82 14.40
N GLY A 193 22.92 6.85 13.82
CA GLY A 193 24.35 7.16 13.96
C GLY A 193 25.19 6.70 12.77
N PRO A 194 26.52 6.95 12.81
CA PRO A 194 27.39 6.89 11.63
C PRO A 194 27.42 5.52 10.94
N MET A 195 27.36 4.41 11.70
CA MET A 195 27.31 3.07 11.10
C MET A 195 25.97 2.82 10.39
N CYS A 196 24.85 3.31 10.93
CA CYS A 196 23.55 3.23 10.27
C CYS A 196 23.56 4.06 8.98
N ASP A 197 24.05 5.30 9.05
CA ASP A 197 24.11 6.22 7.92
C ASP A 197 24.93 5.66 6.75
N LEU A 198 26.12 5.08 7.01
CA LEU A 198 26.96 4.45 5.98
C LEU A 198 26.26 3.32 5.21
N LEU A 199 25.28 2.66 5.84
CA LEU A 199 24.54 1.54 5.25
C LEU A 199 23.19 1.96 4.65
N TRP A 200 22.64 3.12 5.02
CA TRP A 200 21.25 3.50 4.68
C TRP A 200 21.09 4.85 3.97
N SER A 201 22.11 5.71 3.95
CA SER A 201 22.01 7.03 3.32
C SER A 201 21.95 6.95 1.79
N ASP A 202 21.25 7.89 1.16
CA ASP A 202 21.09 7.99 -0.30
C ASP A 202 21.50 9.39 -0.84
N PRO A 203 22.04 9.50 -2.05
CA PRO A 203 22.19 10.79 -2.73
C PRO A 203 20.83 11.42 -3.09
N ASP A 204 20.76 12.76 -3.11
CA ASP A 204 19.58 13.56 -3.47
C ASP A 204 20.04 14.79 -4.30
N ASP A 205 19.23 15.22 -5.26
CA ASP A 205 19.54 16.40 -6.07
C ASP A 205 19.47 17.71 -5.26
N ARG A 206 18.84 17.68 -4.08
CA ARG A 206 18.78 18.82 -3.16
C ARG A 206 20.07 18.98 -2.38
N GLY A 207 20.60 20.20 -2.36
CA GLY A 207 21.79 20.54 -1.58
C GLY A 207 21.62 20.34 -0.06
N GLY A 208 22.71 20.00 0.61
CA GLY A 208 22.81 19.78 2.04
C GLY A 208 22.36 18.38 2.49
N TRP A 209 22.09 18.24 3.78
CA TRP A 209 21.55 17.01 4.37
C TRP A 209 20.02 17.08 4.44
N GLY A 210 19.36 15.97 4.13
CA GLY A 210 17.92 15.80 4.28
C GLY A 210 17.55 14.56 5.08
N ILE A 211 16.31 14.50 5.55
CA ILE A 211 15.79 13.32 6.25
C ILE A 211 15.58 12.20 5.23
N SER A 212 16.14 11.01 5.50
CA SER A 212 15.97 9.85 4.64
C SER A 212 14.51 9.35 4.65
N PRO A 213 13.89 9.09 3.49
CA PRO A 213 12.57 8.49 3.41
C PRO A 213 12.55 7.03 3.89
N ARG A 214 13.73 6.39 4.07
CA ARG A 214 13.86 5.02 4.57
C ARG A 214 13.57 4.88 6.06
N GLY A 215 13.52 6.00 6.79
CA GLY A 215 13.42 6.01 8.25
C GLY A 215 14.75 5.67 8.97
N ALA A 216 15.84 5.56 8.22
CA ALA A 216 17.22 5.33 8.68
C ALA A 216 18.18 6.03 7.72
N GLY A 217 19.33 6.52 8.22
CA GLY A 217 20.28 7.32 7.45
C GLY A 217 19.75 8.70 7.02
N TYR A 218 20.44 9.31 6.05
CA TYR A 218 20.15 10.66 5.54
C TYR A 218 20.10 10.69 4.01
N THR A 219 19.47 11.72 3.47
CA THR A 219 19.73 12.13 2.08
C THR A 219 20.88 13.15 2.07
N PHE A 220 21.74 13.12 1.05
CA PHE A 220 22.85 14.06 0.93
C PHE A 220 22.96 14.64 -0.47
N GLY A 221 23.16 15.95 -0.56
CA GLY A 221 23.30 16.69 -1.80
C GLY A 221 24.68 16.63 -2.44
N GLN A 222 24.77 17.18 -3.65
CA GLN A 222 26.02 17.31 -4.41
C GLN A 222 27.13 18.02 -3.62
N ASP A 223 26.80 19.12 -2.95
CA ASP A 223 27.72 19.91 -2.13
C ASP A 223 28.38 19.09 -1.01
N ILE A 224 27.63 18.14 -0.43
CA ILE A 224 28.15 17.24 0.60
C ILE A 224 29.15 16.26 0.00
N SER A 225 28.81 15.63 -1.13
CA SER A 225 29.71 14.67 -1.78
C SER A 225 30.99 15.32 -2.30
N GLU A 226 30.90 16.53 -2.86
CA GLU A 226 32.07 17.30 -3.33
C GLU A 226 32.98 17.67 -2.16
N THR A 227 32.38 18.16 -1.06
CA THR A 227 33.13 18.51 0.16
C THR A 227 33.83 17.29 0.74
N PHE A 228 33.15 16.15 0.84
CA PHE A 228 33.71 14.92 1.37
C PHE A 228 34.85 14.39 0.48
N ASN A 229 34.65 14.37 -0.84
CA ASN A 229 35.68 13.94 -1.79
C ASN A 229 36.91 14.83 -1.71
N HIS A 230 36.72 16.15 -1.71
CA HIS A 230 37.82 17.11 -1.60
C HIS A 230 38.58 16.98 -0.27
N ALA A 231 37.88 16.85 0.86
CA ALA A 231 38.49 16.74 2.18
C ALA A 231 39.31 15.44 2.36
N ASN A 232 38.93 14.37 1.66
CA ASN A 232 39.57 13.05 1.76
C ASN A 232 40.46 12.70 0.55
N CYS A 233 40.71 13.66 -0.34
CA CYS A 233 41.49 13.47 -1.58
C CYS A 233 40.94 12.33 -2.47
N LEU A 234 39.62 12.21 -2.56
CA LEU A 234 38.93 11.20 -3.35
C LEU A 234 38.50 11.76 -4.70
N THR A 235 38.40 10.88 -5.67
CA THR A 235 37.90 11.18 -7.03
C THR A 235 36.46 10.75 -7.23
N LEU A 236 35.98 9.77 -6.45
CA LEU A 236 34.70 9.14 -6.65
C LEU A 236 34.21 8.46 -5.37
N VAL A 237 32.91 8.58 -5.11
CA VAL A 237 32.16 7.70 -4.21
C VAL A 237 31.41 6.66 -5.04
N SER A 238 31.71 5.38 -4.85
CA SER A 238 31.00 4.25 -5.45
C SER A 238 30.09 3.60 -4.42
N ARG A 239 28.79 3.49 -4.72
CA ARG A 239 27.77 2.99 -3.79
C ARG A 239 26.83 1.94 -4.42
N ALA A 240 25.98 1.31 -3.60
CA ALA A 240 25.02 0.27 -4.02
C ALA A 240 23.55 0.61 -3.64
N HIS A 241 22.78 -0.22 -2.93
CA HIS A 241 21.52 0.02 -2.18
C HIS A 241 20.27 0.55 -2.92
N GLN A 242 20.42 1.30 -4.01
CA GLN A 242 19.32 1.87 -4.79
C GLN A 242 19.21 1.13 -6.11
N LEU A 243 18.04 0.54 -6.34
CA LEU A 243 17.68 -0.02 -7.64
C LEU A 243 17.79 1.05 -8.72
N VAL A 244 18.55 0.76 -9.77
CA VAL A 244 18.69 1.61 -10.95
C VAL A 244 18.42 0.77 -12.20
N MET A 245 17.64 1.32 -13.14
CA MET A 245 17.08 0.54 -14.25
C MET A 245 18.14 0.00 -15.20
N GLU A 246 19.23 0.73 -15.39
CA GLU A 246 20.35 0.37 -16.27
C GLU A 246 21.47 -0.38 -15.50
N GLY A 247 21.26 -0.72 -14.23
CA GLY A 247 22.27 -1.37 -13.40
C GLY A 247 23.35 -0.44 -12.85
N TYR A 248 23.50 0.78 -13.37
CA TYR A 248 24.28 1.85 -12.75
C TYR A 248 23.65 3.22 -12.99
N ASN A 249 23.97 4.21 -12.14
CA ASN A 249 23.55 5.61 -12.32
C ASN A 249 24.59 6.58 -11.78
N TRP A 250 24.80 7.69 -12.49
CA TRP A 250 25.68 8.79 -12.07
C TRP A 250 24.87 9.93 -11.46
N CYS A 251 25.33 10.47 -10.34
CA CYS A 251 24.76 11.66 -9.72
C CYS A 251 25.86 12.62 -9.23
N HIS A 252 25.46 13.82 -8.80
CA HIS A 252 26.34 14.85 -8.23
C HIS A 252 27.52 15.21 -9.15
N GLU A 253 27.22 15.52 -10.43
CA GLU A 253 28.24 15.80 -11.45
C GLU A 253 29.32 14.72 -11.59
N ARG A 254 28.94 13.45 -11.43
CA ARG A 254 29.80 12.26 -11.46
C ARG A 254 30.75 12.11 -10.26
N ASN A 255 30.50 12.81 -9.16
CA ASN A 255 31.19 12.55 -7.88
C ASN A 255 30.68 11.28 -7.19
N VAL A 256 29.49 10.81 -7.55
CA VAL A 256 28.86 9.63 -6.96
C VAL A 256 28.31 8.72 -8.06
N VAL A 257 28.62 7.42 -7.98
CA VAL A 257 28.04 6.38 -8.82
C VAL A 257 27.32 5.33 -7.98
N THR A 258 26.11 5.00 -8.38
CA THR A 258 25.35 3.86 -7.84
C THR A 258 25.52 2.67 -8.78
N ILE A 259 25.89 1.51 -8.26
CA ILE A 259 26.02 0.24 -8.98
C ILE A 259 25.03 -0.76 -8.37
N PHE A 260 24.29 -1.46 -9.21
CA PHE A 260 23.29 -2.45 -8.81
C PHE A 260 23.46 -3.71 -9.64
N SER A 261 23.75 -4.84 -8.97
CA SER A 261 24.20 -6.07 -9.63
C SER A 261 23.16 -7.20 -9.64
N ALA A 262 21.90 -6.90 -9.35
CA ALA A 262 20.77 -7.84 -9.39
C ALA A 262 19.79 -7.51 -10.55
N PRO A 263 19.88 -8.21 -11.70
CA PRO A 263 19.04 -7.92 -12.86
C PRO A 263 17.62 -8.43 -12.65
N ASN A 264 16.62 -7.75 -13.22
CA ASN A 264 15.19 -8.00 -13.01
C ASN A 264 14.88 -8.28 -11.53
N TYR A 265 15.28 -7.34 -10.69
CA TYR A 265 15.26 -7.44 -9.25
C TYR A 265 13.93 -7.97 -8.69
N CYS A 266 14.01 -8.81 -7.66
CA CYS A 266 12.85 -9.55 -7.10
C CYS A 266 12.07 -10.33 -8.18
N TYR A 267 12.75 -10.70 -9.27
CA TYR A 267 12.20 -11.40 -10.42
C TYR A 267 11.09 -10.66 -11.19
N ARG A 268 10.92 -9.34 -10.96
CA ARG A 268 9.78 -8.55 -11.47
C ARG A 268 10.07 -7.10 -11.84
N CYS A 269 11.21 -6.52 -11.42
CA CYS A 269 11.48 -5.09 -11.64
C CYS A 269 11.88 -4.74 -13.07
N GLY A 270 12.35 -5.71 -13.87
CA GLY A 270 12.69 -5.49 -15.27
C GLY A 270 13.94 -4.63 -15.53
N ASN A 271 14.74 -4.30 -14.52
CA ASN A 271 16.01 -3.60 -14.66
C ASN A 271 17.12 -4.51 -15.21
N GLN A 272 18.16 -3.91 -15.78
CA GLN A 272 19.45 -4.55 -15.99
C GLN A 272 20.30 -4.47 -14.72
N ALA A 273 21.36 -5.28 -14.67
CA ALA A 273 22.41 -5.17 -13.66
C ALA A 273 23.70 -4.64 -14.30
N ALA A 274 24.60 -4.11 -13.47
CA ALA A 274 25.94 -3.76 -13.91
C ALA A 274 27.01 -4.13 -12.87
N ILE A 275 28.24 -4.23 -13.36
CA ILE A 275 29.48 -4.25 -12.56
C ILE A 275 30.43 -3.17 -13.11
N MET A 276 31.27 -2.60 -12.23
CA MET A 276 32.27 -1.61 -12.62
C MET A 276 33.67 -2.23 -12.59
N GLU A 277 34.30 -2.35 -13.74
CA GLU A 277 35.68 -2.81 -13.85
C GLU A 277 36.63 -1.62 -13.75
N LEU A 278 37.61 -1.70 -12.85
CA LEU A 278 38.71 -0.75 -12.72
C LEU A 278 40.02 -1.43 -13.16
N ASP A 279 40.70 -0.81 -14.12
CA ASP A 279 42.01 -1.26 -14.58
C ASP A 279 43.16 -0.73 -13.69
N ASP A 280 44.40 -1.14 -14.00
CA ASP A 280 45.62 -0.74 -13.27
C ASP A 280 45.86 0.79 -13.25
N THR A 281 45.14 1.56 -14.08
CA THR A 281 45.24 3.02 -14.18
C THR A 281 44.03 3.75 -13.61
N LEU A 282 43.18 3.04 -12.84
CA LEU A 282 41.91 3.53 -12.29
C LEU A 282 40.88 3.98 -13.35
N LYS A 283 41.06 3.55 -14.60
CA LYS A 283 40.05 3.78 -15.62
C LYS A 283 38.92 2.78 -15.40
N TYR A 284 37.70 3.28 -15.35
CA TYR A 284 36.51 2.45 -15.16
C TYR A 284 35.77 2.17 -16.47
N SER A 285 35.16 0.98 -16.55
CA SER A 285 34.11 0.63 -17.51
C SER A 285 32.96 -0.10 -16.82
N PHE A 286 31.74 0.10 -17.30
CA PHE A 286 30.57 -0.63 -16.81
C PHE A 286 30.21 -1.75 -17.77
N LEU A 287 30.06 -2.96 -17.24
CA LEU A 287 29.51 -4.10 -17.97
C LEU A 287 28.08 -4.33 -17.48
N GLN A 288 27.11 -4.06 -18.36
CA GLN A 288 25.70 -4.31 -18.10
C GLN A 288 25.30 -5.71 -18.52
N PHE A 289 24.37 -6.33 -17.80
CA PHE A 289 23.88 -7.66 -18.11
C PHE A 289 22.42 -7.89 -17.72
N ASP A 290 21.79 -8.76 -18.50
CA ASP A 290 20.40 -9.18 -18.35
C ASP A 290 20.27 -10.38 -17.40
N PRO A 291 19.06 -10.68 -16.92
CA PRO A 291 18.82 -11.83 -16.04
C PRO A 291 19.22 -13.16 -16.67
N ALA A 292 19.76 -14.06 -15.86
CA ALA A 292 20.14 -15.39 -16.27
C ALA A 292 18.93 -16.18 -16.81
N PRO A 293 19.10 -17.02 -17.86
CA PRO A 293 18.03 -17.84 -18.40
C PRO A 293 17.44 -18.79 -17.34
N ARG A 294 16.16 -18.62 -17.00
CA ARG A 294 15.48 -19.42 -15.98
C ARG A 294 15.27 -20.87 -16.47
N ARG A 295 16.04 -21.82 -15.94
CA ARG A 295 15.84 -23.26 -16.20
C ARG A 295 14.94 -23.88 -15.12
N GLY A 296 13.64 -24.01 -15.41
CA GLY A 296 12.75 -24.99 -14.78
C GLY A 296 12.47 -24.85 -13.28
N GLU A 297 11.95 -23.69 -12.83
CA GLU A 297 11.42 -23.57 -11.46
C GLU A 297 9.90 -23.85 -11.37
N PRO A 298 9.45 -24.54 -10.30
CA PRO A 298 8.05 -24.89 -10.07
C PRO A 298 7.20 -23.66 -9.76
N HIS A 299 5.96 -23.67 -10.24
CA HIS A 299 4.90 -22.76 -9.79
C HIS A 299 4.61 -22.98 -8.30
N VAL A 300 5.39 -22.37 -7.41
CA VAL A 300 5.01 -22.19 -6.02
C VAL A 300 4.11 -20.96 -5.99
N THR A 301 2.80 -21.18 -5.88
CA THR A 301 1.86 -20.12 -5.50
C THR A 301 2.37 -19.44 -4.23
N PRO A 302 2.46 -18.10 -4.18
CA PRO A 302 3.03 -17.42 -3.02
C PRO A 302 2.16 -17.69 -1.79
N LEU A 303 2.65 -18.53 -0.88
CA LEU A 303 2.20 -18.52 0.50
C LEU A 303 2.68 -17.20 1.09
N HIS A 304 1.72 -16.43 1.60
CA HIS A 304 1.85 -15.19 2.37
C HIS A 304 3.29 -14.83 2.78
N CYS A 305 4.03 -14.18 1.89
CA CYS A 305 5.23 -13.45 2.26
C CYS A 305 4.77 -12.09 2.78
N CYS A 306 5.04 -11.86 4.06
CA CYS A 306 4.72 -10.61 4.75
C CYS A 306 5.25 -9.41 3.97
N THR A 307 4.36 -8.44 3.81
CA THR A 307 4.55 -7.17 3.11
C THR A 307 5.70 -6.38 3.72
N CYS A 308 6.82 -6.34 3.02
CA CYS A 308 7.85 -5.34 3.25
C CYS A 308 7.92 -4.42 2.03
N THR A 309 7.24 -3.28 2.18
CA THR A 309 7.15 -2.15 1.26
C THR A 309 8.38 -1.26 1.42
N MET A 310 9.40 -1.48 0.60
CA MET A 310 10.29 -0.41 0.15
C MET A 310 9.58 0.27 -1.02
N ALA A 311 9.48 1.59 -0.97
CA ALA A 311 8.75 2.42 -1.93
C ALA A 311 9.27 2.17 -3.36
N ALA A 312 8.48 1.47 -4.15
CA ALA A 312 8.50 1.69 -5.59
C ALA A 312 8.15 3.16 -5.80
N GLU A 313 8.93 3.89 -6.60
CA GLU A 313 8.45 5.15 -7.14
C GLU A 313 7.07 4.88 -7.72
N LEU A 314 6.07 5.57 -7.18
CA LEU A 314 4.71 5.32 -7.57
C LEU A 314 4.57 5.74 -9.04
N SER A 315 4.54 4.77 -9.94
CA SER A 315 4.22 5.02 -11.33
C SER A 315 2.98 5.91 -11.41
N THR A 316 3.04 7.01 -12.17
CA THR A 316 1.89 7.86 -12.46
C THR A 316 0.81 7.14 -13.28
N SER A 317 1.01 5.84 -13.59
CA SER A 317 0.04 4.98 -14.26
C SER A 317 -1.10 4.47 -13.37
N ILE A 318 -1.07 4.65 -12.04
CA ILE A 318 -2.17 4.19 -11.18
C ILE A 318 -3.40 5.07 -11.40
N ASN A 319 -4.46 4.46 -11.95
CA ASN A 319 -5.71 5.15 -12.24
C ASN A 319 -6.51 5.45 -10.96
N ILE A 320 -6.22 6.58 -10.31
CA ILE A 320 -7.00 7.07 -9.17
C ILE A 320 -8.32 7.76 -9.55
N LYS A 321 -8.65 7.86 -10.84
CA LYS A 321 -9.94 8.40 -11.29
C LYS A 321 -11.06 7.37 -11.08
N GLU A 322 -10.72 6.09 -11.08
CA GLU A 322 -11.64 4.99 -10.84
C GLU A 322 -11.46 4.37 -9.44
N PRO A 323 -12.46 3.63 -8.94
CA PRO A 323 -12.31 2.86 -7.71
C PRO A 323 -11.24 1.76 -7.84
N ARG A 324 -10.47 1.50 -6.76
CA ARG A 324 -9.41 0.48 -6.72
C ARG A 324 -9.86 -0.93 -7.10
N TRP A 325 -11.08 -1.28 -6.72
CA TRP A 325 -11.63 -2.61 -6.95
C TRP A 325 -12.63 -2.56 -8.09
N ASP A 326 -12.66 -3.63 -8.88
CA ASP A 326 -13.58 -3.78 -10.01
C ASP A 326 -15.05 -3.58 -9.58
N GLN A 327 -15.70 -2.58 -10.19
CA GLN A 327 -17.09 -2.24 -9.92
C GLN A 327 -18.10 -3.14 -10.64
N GLY A 328 -17.64 -3.99 -11.58
CA GLY A 328 -18.45 -5.01 -12.24
C GLY A 328 -18.89 -6.12 -11.27
N THR A 329 -18.02 -6.50 -10.34
CA THR A 329 -18.32 -7.52 -9.33
C THR A 329 -18.97 -6.97 -8.05
N PHE A 330 -19.88 -7.75 -7.44
CA PHE A 330 -20.47 -7.38 -6.13
C PHE A 330 -19.40 -7.24 -5.04
N VAL A 331 -18.41 -8.14 -5.01
CA VAL A 331 -17.34 -8.13 -4.01
C VAL A 331 -16.47 -6.87 -4.14
N GLY A 332 -16.13 -6.45 -5.36
CA GLY A 332 -15.37 -5.23 -5.57
C GLY A 332 -16.14 -3.97 -5.16
N ARG A 333 -17.44 -3.90 -5.49
CA ARG A 333 -18.33 -2.83 -4.99
C ARG A 333 -18.42 -2.81 -3.47
N ALA A 334 -18.59 -3.98 -2.84
CA ALA A 334 -18.66 -4.09 -1.39
C ALA A 334 -17.38 -3.56 -0.73
N LYS A 335 -16.20 -3.99 -1.20
CA LYS A 335 -14.90 -3.50 -0.70
C LYS A 335 -14.77 -1.98 -0.81
N HIS A 336 -15.21 -1.40 -1.93
CA HIS A 336 -15.24 0.04 -2.13
C HIS A 336 -16.08 0.74 -1.06
N PHE A 337 -17.35 0.35 -0.90
CA PHE A 337 -18.24 0.99 0.06
C PHE A 337 -17.82 0.76 1.51
N PHE A 338 -17.31 -0.42 1.87
CA PHE A 338 -16.76 -0.67 3.22
C PHE A 338 -15.67 0.34 3.59
N THR A 339 -14.88 0.78 2.62
CA THR A 339 -13.77 1.70 2.85
C THR A 339 -14.24 3.17 2.91
N VAL A 340 -15.19 3.55 2.06
CA VAL A 340 -15.74 4.92 2.00
C VAL A 340 -16.65 5.21 3.19
N THR A 341 -17.44 4.23 3.64
CA THR A 341 -18.35 4.34 4.78
C THR A 341 -17.72 3.95 6.12
N ASP A 342 -16.39 3.78 6.18
CA ASP A 342 -15.71 3.41 7.42
C ASP A 342 -15.92 4.50 8.49
N PRO A 343 -16.59 4.19 9.62
CA PRO A 343 -16.90 5.18 10.65
C PRO A 343 -15.65 5.75 11.31
N ARG A 344 -14.49 5.06 11.27
CA ARG A 344 -13.23 5.55 11.84
C ARG A 344 -12.74 6.83 11.16
N ASN A 345 -13.13 7.05 9.89
CA ASN A 345 -12.75 8.24 9.13
C ASN A 345 -13.35 9.54 9.72
N ILE A 346 -14.40 9.44 10.56
CA ILE A 346 -14.97 10.62 11.24
C ILE A 346 -14.05 11.18 12.32
N LEU A 347 -13.15 10.35 12.88
CA LEU A 347 -12.24 10.71 13.96
C LEU A 347 -10.96 11.37 13.46
N LEU A 348 -10.76 11.45 12.14
CA LEU A 348 -9.57 12.04 11.55
C LEU A 348 -9.53 13.56 11.77
N SER A 349 -8.37 14.07 12.17
CA SER A 349 -8.14 15.50 12.40
C SER A 349 -8.18 16.29 11.09
N ASN A 350 -8.42 17.60 11.18
CA ASN A 350 -8.39 18.46 10.00
C ASN A 350 -7.05 18.40 9.26
N GLU A 351 -5.94 18.26 9.99
CA GLU A 351 -4.60 18.12 9.42
C GLU A 351 -4.43 16.83 8.62
N GLN A 352 -4.94 15.70 9.14
CA GLN A 352 -4.92 14.42 8.43
C GLN A 352 -5.75 14.47 7.14
N LEU A 353 -6.89 15.17 7.16
CA LEU A 353 -7.74 15.35 5.98
C LEU A 353 -7.06 16.23 4.92
N GLU A 354 -6.43 17.34 5.32
CA GLU A 354 -5.69 18.19 4.38
C GLU A 354 -4.44 17.49 3.84
N LYS A 355 -3.75 16.65 4.64
CA LYS A 355 -2.66 15.80 4.15
C LYS A 355 -3.13 14.85 3.05
N ALA A 356 -4.24 14.14 3.27
CA ALA A 356 -4.82 13.25 2.26
C ALA A 356 -5.23 14.01 0.99
N ARG A 357 -5.84 15.20 1.15
CA ARG A 357 -6.17 16.09 0.03
C ARG A 357 -4.94 16.50 -0.77
N ARG A 358 -3.86 16.91 -0.08
CA ARG A 358 -2.61 17.33 -0.73
C ARG A 358 -2.01 16.21 -1.56
N ILE A 359 -1.91 15.01 -0.98
CA ILE A 359 -1.43 13.80 -1.67
C ILE A 359 -2.22 13.56 -2.97
N ILE A 360 -3.55 13.64 -2.93
CA ILE A 360 -4.40 13.40 -4.10
C ILE A 360 -4.32 14.51 -5.14
N LEU A 361 -4.26 15.78 -4.71
CA LEU A 361 -4.11 16.91 -5.64
C LEU A 361 -2.74 16.93 -6.31
N ASP A 362 -1.68 16.62 -5.57
CA ASP A 362 -0.31 16.56 -6.09
C ASP A 362 -0.19 15.37 -7.07
N TYR A 363 -0.72 14.20 -6.72
CA TYR A 363 -0.75 13.04 -7.62
C TYR A 363 -1.54 13.32 -8.91
N LYS A 364 -2.70 14.00 -8.81
CA LYS A 364 -3.48 14.44 -10.00
C LYS A 364 -2.70 15.39 -10.91
N LYS A 365 -1.72 16.12 -10.37
CA LYS A 365 -0.83 17.03 -11.13
C LYS A 365 0.45 16.33 -11.63
N GLY A 366 0.59 15.03 -11.40
CA GLY A 366 1.80 14.28 -11.75
C GLY A 366 2.96 14.45 -10.76
N VAL A 367 2.72 15.06 -9.60
CA VAL A 367 3.70 15.22 -8.53
C VAL A 367 3.50 14.11 -7.51
N VAL A 368 4.43 13.14 -7.48
CA VAL A 368 4.37 12.02 -6.53
C VAL A 368 5.24 12.35 -5.33
N THR A 369 4.64 12.35 -4.13
CA THR A 369 5.42 12.51 -2.90
C THR A 369 6.39 11.33 -2.75
N PRO A 370 7.70 11.57 -2.60
CA PRO A 370 8.69 10.51 -2.44
C PRO A 370 8.32 9.59 -1.27
N GLY A 371 8.37 8.27 -1.48
CA GLY A 371 7.99 7.28 -0.47
C GLY A 371 6.49 6.98 -0.37
N LEU A 372 5.62 7.69 -1.11
CA LEU A 372 4.19 7.37 -1.15
C LEU A 372 3.97 6.00 -1.80
N THR A 373 3.51 5.03 -1.02
CA THR A 373 3.16 3.69 -1.51
C THR A 373 1.77 3.66 -2.18
N GLU A 374 1.48 2.63 -2.98
CA GLU A 374 0.18 2.50 -3.65
C GLU A 374 -0.95 2.42 -2.61
N ASP A 375 -0.72 1.68 -1.52
CA ASP A 375 -1.68 1.57 -0.43
C ASP A 375 -1.90 2.90 0.29
N GLU A 376 -0.86 3.72 0.45
CA GLU A 376 -0.99 5.07 1.02
C GLU A 376 -1.69 6.03 0.07
N LEU A 377 -1.43 5.96 -1.24
CA LEU A 377 -2.16 6.73 -2.24
C LEU A 377 -3.65 6.36 -2.22
N TRP A 378 -3.98 5.07 -2.23
CA TRP A 378 -5.36 4.61 -2.13
C TRP A 378 -5.99 5.00 -0.79
N ARG A 379 -5.27 4.89 0.32
CA ARG A 379 -5.76 5.33 1.63
C ARG A 379 -6.01 6.83 1.66
N ALA A 380 -5.10 7.64 1.13
CA ALA A 380 -5.30 9.07 0.97
C ALA A 380 -6.50 9.37 0.08
N LYS A 381 -6.69 8.61 -1.00
CA LYS A 381 -7.86 8.70 -1.88
C LYS A 381 -9.14 8.41 -1.13
N TYR A 382 -9.21 7.35 -0.32
CA TYR A 382 -10.41 7.03 0.44
C TYR A 382 -10.73 8.05 1.52
N VAL A 383 -9.70 8.56 2.21
CA VAL A 383 -9.88 9.66 3.17
C VAL A 383 -10.36 10.92 2.45
N PHE A 384 -9.81 11.21 1.27
CA PHE A 384 -10.24 12.32 0.42
C PHE A 384 -11.70 12.14 -0.03
N ASP A 385 -12.05 11.03 -0.65
CA ASP A 385 -13.40 10.72 -1.14
C ASP A 385 -14.44 10.67 0.00
N SER A 386 -14.03 10.34 1.24
CA SER A 386 -14.92 10.34 2.41
C SER A 386 -15.20 11.73 2.99
N ALA A 387 -14.31 12.72 2.76
CA ALA A 387 -14.35 14.01 3.43
C ALA A 387 -14.49 15.22 2.49
N PHE A 388 -14.19 15.08 1.21
CA PHE A 388 -14.25 16.13 0.20
C PHE A 388 -15.20 15.76 -0.93
N HIS A 389 -15.90 16.77 -1.45
CA HIS A 389 -16.84 16.58 -2.54
C HIS A 389 -16.10 16.19 -3.83
N PRO A 390 -16.57 15.17 -4.59
CA PRO A 390 -15.87 14.68 -5.78
C PRO A 390 -15.72 15.76 -6.87
N ASP A 391 -16.78 16.54 -7.11
CA ASP A 391 -16.79 17.57 -8.17
C ASP A 391 -16.18 18.91 -7.75
N THR A 392 -16.55 19.46 -6.58
CA THR A 392 -16.05 20.78 -6.15
C THR A 392 -14.72 20.72 -5.42
N GLY A 393 -14.32 19.55 -4.90
CA GLY A 393 -13.14 19.39 -4.04
C GLY A 393 -13.24 20.11 -2.69
N GLU A 394 -14.41 20.65 -2.35
CA GLU A 394 -14.66 21.32 -1.08
C GLU A 394 -14.90 20.32 0.05
N LYS A 395 -14.51 20.73 1.25
CA LYS A 395 -14.68 19.90 2.44
C LYS A 395 -16.16 19.78 2.82
N MET A 396 -16.64 18.55 2.87
CA MET A 396 -18.00 18.23 3.26
C MET A 396 -18.23 18.47 4.76
N LEU A 397 -19.43 18.93 5.10
CA LEU A 397 -19.91 19.00 6.48
C LEU A 397 -19.75 17.63 7.15
N LEU A 398 -19.23 17.59 8.39
CA LEU A 398 -18.89 16.35 9.10
C LEU A 398 -20.04 15.33 9.06
N ILE A 399 -21.24 15.79 9.41
CA ILE A 399 -22.46 14.96 9.43
C ILE A 399 -22.97 14.57 8.03
N GLY A 400 -22.55 15.26 6.98
CA GLY A 400 -22.91 14.94 5.59
C GLY A 400 -21.97 13.94 4.92
N ARG A 401 -20.88 13.53 5.58
CA ARG A 401 -19.89 12.58 5.05
C ARG A 401 -20.45 11.17 4.99
N MET A 402 -19.98 10.38 4.02
CA MET A 402 -20.33 8.96 3.91
C MET A 402 -19.89 8.15 5.14
N SER A 403 -18.77 8.51 5.78
CA SER A 403 -18.32 7.91 7.04
C SER A 403 -19.21 8.25 8.25
N ALA A 404 -19.99 9.33 8.19
CA ALA A 404 -20.93 9.68 9.24
C ALA A 404 -22.27 8.91 9.14
N GLN A 405 -22.53 8.21 8.03
CA GLN A 405 -23.80 7.50 7.85
C GLN A 405 -24.05 6.46 8.94
N VAL A 406 -23.06 5.62 9.27
CA VAL A 406 -23.24 4.58 10.28
C VAL A 406 -23.40 5.18 11.70
N PRO A 407 -22.51 6.07 12.19
CA PRO A 407 -22.64 6.66 13.52
C PRO A 407 -23.91 7.50 13.73
N MET A 408 -24.36 8.21 12.70
CA MET A 408 -25.57 9.02 12.79
C MET A 408 -26.81 8.14 12.70
N ASN A 409 -26.87 7.21 11.73
CA ASN A 409 -28.04 6.33 11.61
C ASN A 409 -28.15 5.34 12.77
N MET A 410 -27.06 4.88 13.38
CA MET A 410 -27.15 4.03 14.58
C MET A 410 -27.76 4.77 15.76
N THR A 411 -27.40 6.05 15.93
CA THR A 411 -27.93 6.90 17.00
C THR A 411 -29.40 7.22 16.73
N ILE A 412 -29.71 7.73 15.54
CA ILE A 412 -31.07 8.09 15.15
C ILE A 412 -31.98 6.86 15.19
N THR A 413 -31.59 5.75 14.57
CA THR A 413 -32.40 4.54 14.51
C THR A 413 -32.52 3.87 15.88
N GLY A 414 -31.42 3.76 16.63
CA GLY A 414 -31.44 3.19 17.98
C GLY A 414 -32.33 3.99 18.93
N CYS A 415 -32.15 5.31 18.98
CA CYS A 415 -32.99 6.19 19.79
C CYS A 415 -34.44 6.22 19.31
N MET A 416 -34.66 6.23 17.98
CA MET A 416 -35.98 6.12 17.40
C MET A 416 -36.65 4.86 17.93
N MET A 417 -36.02 3.68 17.85
CA MET A 417 -36.61 2.42 18.31
C MET A 417 -36.76 2.30 19.83
N THR A 418 -35.93 2.98 20.62
CA THR A 418 -36.03 2.98 22.09
C THR A 418 -37.13 3.93 22.58
N PHE A 419 -37.19 5.15 22.02
CA PHE A 419 -38.02 6.24 22.52
C PHE A 419 -39.29 6.49 21.68
N TYR A 420 -39.60 5.64 20.69
CA TYR A 420 -40.76 5.75 19.79
C TYR A 420 -42.17 5.60 20.42
N ARG A 421 -42.36 5.95 21.69
CA ARG A 421 -43.59 5.58 22.43
C ARG A 421 -44.64 6.68 22.46
N THR A 422 -44.23 7.94 22.34
CA THR A 422 -45.15 9.09 22.43
C THR A 422 -45.22 9.84 21.11
N THR A 423 -46.36 10.48 20.83
CA THR A 423 -46.53 11.29 19.60
C THR A 423 -45.46 12.38 19.46
N PRO A 424 -45.11 13.14 20.53
CA PRO A 424 -44.00 14.11 20.45
C PRO A 424 -42.65 13.48 20.12
N ALA A 425 -42.34 12.31 20.70
CA ALA A 425 -41.09 11.61 20.41
C ALA A 425 -41.05 11.09 18.96
N VAL A 426 -42.17 10.59 18.44
CA VAL A 426 -42.29 10.16 17.04
C VAL A 426 -42.04 11.33 16.09
N LEU A 427 -42.68 12.48 16.34
CA LEU A 427 -42.47 13.70 15.56
C LEU A 427 -41.00 14.15 15.60
N PHE A 428 -40.42 14.21 16.80
CA PHE A 428 -39.04 14.62 16.99
C PHE A 428 -38.04 13.72 16.25
N TRP A 429 -38.13 12.40 16.42
CA TRP A 429 -37.18 11.47 15.79
C TRP A 429 -37.37 11.36 14.27
N GLN A 430 -38.59 11.49 13.77
CA GLN A 430 -38.82 11.56 12.32
C GLN A 430 -38.26 12.85 11.73
N TRP A 431 -38.45 13.98 12.41
CA TRP A 431 -37.87 15.26 12.01
C TRP A 431 -36.33 15.21 12.01
N ILE A 432 -35.70 14.68 13.06
CA ILE A 432 -34.23 14.50 13.11
C ILE A 432 -33.76 13.59 11.96
N ASN A 433 -34.43 12.47 11.72
CA ASN A 433 -34.06 11.54 10.65
C ASN A 433 -34.15 12.18 9.26
N GLN A 434 -35.23 12.92 8.96
CA GLN A 434 -35.35 13.60 7.67
C GLN A 434 -34.37 14.78 7.55
N SER A 435 -34.06 15.46 8.66
CA SER A 435 -33.08 16.56 8.66
C SER A 435 -31.68 16.04 8.35
N PHE A 436 -31.30 14.91 8.94
CA PHE A 436 -30.05 14.22 8.60
C PHE A 436 -30.01 13.81 7.13
N ASN A 437 -31.07 13.19 6.61
CA ASN A 437 -31.14 12.80 5.20
C ASN A 437 -31.07 14.00 4.24
N ALA A 438 -31.69 15.13 4.59
CA ALA A 438 -31.60 16.36 3.79
C ALA A 438 -30.17 16.91 3.73
N ILE A 439 -29.43 16.85 4.85
CA ILE A 439 -28.03 17.28 4.91
C ILE A 439 -27.13 16.35 4.09
N VAL A 440 -27.31 15.04 4.20
CA VAL A 440 -26.58 14.05 3.38
C VAL A 440 -26.86 14.28 1.90
N ASN A 441 -28.11 14.49 1.52
CA ASN A 441 -28.49 14.76 0.13
C ASN A 441 -27.93 16.09 -0.40
N TYR A 442 -27.93 17.14 0.43
CA TYR A 442 -27.31 18.43 0.06
C TYR A 442 -25.80 18.29 -0.13
N THR A 443 -25.15 17.53 0.73
CA THR A 443 -23.68 17.40 0.77
C THR A 443 -23.15 16.49 -0.34
N ASN A 444 -23.91 15.49 -0.77
CA ASN A 444 -23.50 14.49 -1.79
C ASN A 444 -24.19 14.71 -3.15
N ARG A 445 -24.64 15.93 -3.46
CA ARG A 445 -25.30 16.26 -4.73
C ARG A 445 -24.30 16.19 -5.90
N SER A 446 -24.74 15.80 -7.08
CA SER A 446 -23.91 15.84 -8.29
C SER A 446 -23.68 17.28 -8.78
N GLY A 447 -22.46 17.58 -9.24
CA GLY A 447 -22.05 18.90 -9.73
C GLY A 447 -22.73 19.33 -11.04
N ASP A 448 -23.14 18.37 -11.87
CA ASP A 448 -23.73 18.64 -13.19
C ASP A 448 -25.20 19.08 -13.15
N ALA A 449 -25.87 18.99 -12.00
CA ALA A 449 -27.28 19.37 -11.85
C ALA A 449 -27.51 20.07 -10.49
N PRO A 450 -27.29 21.39 -10.39
CA PRO A 450 -27.48 22.10 -9.13
C PRO A 450 -28.92 21.97 -8.63
N ILE A 451 -29.08 21.39 -7.45
CA ILE A 451 -30.35 21.27 -6.74
C ILE A 451 -30.71 22.64 -6.18
N THR A 452 -31.90 23.15 -6.51
CA THR A 452 -32.32 24.46 -5.98
C THR A 452 -32.74 24.31 -4.51
N VAL A 453 -32.56 25.36 -3.71
CA VAL A 453 -33.00 25.39 -2.30
C VAL A 453 -34.49 25.07 -2.18
N ASN A 454 -35.29 25.51 -3.15
CA ASN A 454 -36.72 25.19 -3.21
C ASN A 454 -36.99 23.70 -3.43
N GLN A 455 -36.20 23.02 -4.25
CA GLN A 455 -36.33 21.57 -4.46
C GLN A 455 -35.96 20.79 -3.20
N LEU A 456 -34.84 21.15 -2.55
CA LEU A 456 -34.42 20.55 -1.29
C LEU A 456 -35.48 20.76 -0.20
N GLY A 457 -36.02 21.98 -0.07
CA GLY A 457 -37.07 22.29 0.89
C GLY A 457 -38.36 21.52 0.62
N THR A 458 -38.79 21.42 -0.65
CA THR A 458 -39.99 20.67 -1.03
C THR A 458 -39.85 19.19 -0.72
N ALA A 459 -38.71 18.58 -1.06
CA ALA A 459 -38.42 17.19 -0.78
C ALA A 459 -38.36 16.92 0.74
N TYR A 460 -37.70 17.80 1.49
CA TYR A 460 -37.60 17.70 2.95
C TYR A 460 -38.95 17.78 3.65
N VAL A 461 -39.78 18.77 3.31
CA VAL A 461 -41.13 18.92 3.89
C VAL A 461 -41.99 17.72 3.52
N SER A 462 -42.01 17.32 2.25
CA SER A 462 -42.82 16.20 1.78
C SER A 462 -42.41 14.87 2.41
N ALA A 463 -41.11 14.61 2.52
CA ALA A 463 -40.58 13.40 3.16
C ALA A 463 -40.88 13.39 4.66
N THR A 464 -40.76 14.54 5.34
CA THR A 464 -41.09 14.67 6.77
C THR A 464 -42.57 14.44 7.02
N THR A 465 -43.44 15.06 6.21
CA THR A 465 -44.89 14.85 6.29
C THR A 465 -45.26 13.40 6.00
N GLY A 466 -44.70 12.79 4.95
CA GLY A 466 -44.95 11.39 4.62
C GLY A 466 -44.48 10.41 5.70
N ALA A 467 -43.29 10.65 6.27
CA ALA A 467 -42.74 9.84 7.35
C ALA A 467 -43.62 9.93 8.62
N VAL A 468 -44.01 11.14 9.00
CA VAL A 468 -44.86 11.40 10.18
C VAL A 468 -46.25 10.83 9.98
N ALA A 469 -46.89 11.06 8.83
CA ALA A 469 -48.22 10.54 8.54
C ALA A 469 -48.24 9.00 8.59
N THR A 470 -47.24 8.36 7.99
CA THR A 470 -47.07 6.90 8.03
C THR A 470 -46.85 6.41 9.46
N ALA A 471 -45.96 7.06 10.22
CA ALA A 471 -45.67 6.71 11.59
C ALA A 471 -46.88 6.81 12.50
N LEU A 472 -47.63 7.93 12.45
CA LEU A 472 -48.80 8.15 13.30
C LEU A 472 -49.97 7.25 12.89
N GLY A 473 -50.21 7.09 11.59
CA GLY A 473 -51.25 6.20 11.07
C GLY A 473 -51.01 4.75 11.46
N LEU A 474 -49.80 4.24 11.26
CA LEU A 474 -49.45 2.87 11.65
C LEU A 474 -49.38 2.71 13.17
N ASN A 475 -48.94 3.71 13.94
CA ASN A 475 -49.01 3.65 15.40
C ASN A 475 -50.45 3.61 15.92
N ALA A 476 -51.38 4.31 15.28
CA ALA A 476 -52.80 4.23 15.62
C ALA A 476 -53.37 2.83 15.36
N LEU A 477 -53.02 2.22 14.22
CA LEU A 477 -53.40 0.85 13.88
C LEU A 477 -52.70 -0.20 14.77
N ALA A 478 -51.45 0.05 15.15
CA ALA A 478 -50.62 -0.84 15.97
C ALA A 478 -51.18 -1.08 17.38
N LYS A 479 -52.02 -0.16 17.89
CA LYS A 479 -52.70 -0.31 19.19
C LYS A 479 -53.62 -1.54 19.24
N HIS A 480 -54.04 -2.07 18.08
CA HIS A 480 -54.97 -3.19 17.96
C HIS A 480 -54.31 -4.50 17.52
N VAL A 481 -52.97 -4.55 17.40
CA VAL A 481 -52.21 -5.74 16.97
C VAL A 481 -51.07 -6.05 17.95
N SER A 482 -50.39 -7.19 17.74
CA SER A 482 -49.29 -7.64 18.61
C SER A 482 -48.22 -6.54 18.81
N PRO A 483 -47.71 -6.35 20.04
CA PRO A 483 -46.63 -5.39 20.34
C PRO A 483 -45.37 -5.58 19.47
N LEU A 484 -45.18 -6.78 18.90
CA LEU A 484 -44.08 -7.06 17.98
C LEU A 484 -44.26 -6.36 16.63
N ILE A 485 -45.50 -6.25 16.13
CA ILE A 485 -45.82 -5.57 14.85
C ILE A 485 -45.62 -4.05 15.00
N GLY A 486 -45.97 -3.49 16.16
CA GLY A 486 -45.72 -2.08 16.48
C GLY A 486 -44.25 -1.68 16.41
N ARG A 487 -43.30 -2.62 16.58
CA ARG A 487 -41.86 -2.36 16.48
C ARG A 487 -41.37 -2.16 15.03
N PHE A 488 -42.17 -2.51 14.03
CA PHE A 488 -41.86 -2.29 12.61
C PHE A 488 -42.38 -0.95 12.07
N VAL A 489 -43.18 -0.21 12.85
CA VAL A 489 -43.70 1.11 12.44
C VAL A 489 -42.59 2.09 12.05
N PRO A 490 -41.48 2.21 12.81
CA PRO A 490 -40.37 3.08 12.40
C PRO A 490 -39.77 2.70 11.05
N PHE A 491 -39.67 1.40 10.75
CA PHE A 491 -39.16 0.92 9.45
C PHE A 491 -40.10 1.31 8.31
N ALA A 492 -41.40 1.11 8.47
CA ALA A 492 -42.37 1.49 7.45
C ALA A 492 -42.40 3.02 7.21
N ALA A 493 -42.27 3.82 8.27
CA ALA A 493 -42.14 5.28 8.16
C ALA A 493 -40.87 5.69 7.40
N VAL A 494 -39.72 5.06 7.69
CA VAL A 494 -38.47 5.32 6.95
C VAL A 494 -38.56 4.86 5.49
N ALA A 495 -39.21 3.73 5.21
CA ALA A 495 -39.41 3.26 3.84
C ALA A 495 -40.29 4.22 3.04
N ALA A 496 -41.43 4.65 3.60
CA ALA A 496 -42.31 5.64 2.98
C ALA A 496 -41.58 6.96 2.71
N ALA A 497 -40.77 7.43 3.67
CA ALA A 497 -39.96 8.63 3.51
C ALA A 497 -38.98 8.52 2.34
N ASN A 498 -38.28 7.39 2.20
CA ASN A 498 -37.33 7.18 1.09
C ASN A 498 -38.04 7.12 -0.28
N CYS A 499 -39.24 6.53 -0.35
CA CYS A 499 -40.08 6.50 -1.55
C CYS A 499 -40.56 7.90 -1.99
N ILE A 500 -40.60 8.88 -1.08
CA ILE A 500 -41.00 10.26 -1.38
C ILE A 500 -39.77 11.13 -1.64
N ASN A 501 -38.77 11.06 -0.76
CA ASN A 501 -37.62 11.95 -0.76
C ASN A 501 -36.78 11.79 -2.05
N ILE A 502 -36.39 10.55 -2.41
CA ILE A 502 -35.46 10.32 -3.51
C ILE A 502 -36.06 10.78 -4.86
N PRO A 503 -37.30 10.40 -5.24
CA PRO A 503 -37.90 10.88 -6.48
C PRO A 503 -38.07 12.41 -6.54
N LEU A 504 -38.42 13.06 -5.42
CA LEU A 504 -38.56 14.52 -5.38
C LEU A 504 -37.22 15.26 -5.49
N MET A 505 -36.18 14.72 -4.86
CA MET A 505 -34.82 15.24 -4.98
C MET A 505 -34.30 15.13 -6.42
N ARG A 506 -34.62 14.02 -7.10
CA ARG A 506 -34.19 13.71 -8.48
C ARG A 506 -35.27 13.99 -9.52
N GLN A 507 -36.24 14.85 -9.21
CA GLN A 507 -37.38 15.14 -10.11
C GLN A 507 -36.96 15.75 -11.45
N ARG A 508 -35.82 16.47 -11.50
CA ARG A 508 -35.27 17.00 -12.75
C ARG A 508 -34.81 15.89 -13.67
N GLU A 509 -34.20 14.84 -13.14
CA GLU A 509 -33.76 13.67 -13.90
C GLU A 509 -34.96 12.90 -14.47
N LEU A 510 -36.07 12.82 -13.72
CA LEU A 510 -37.32 12.26 -14.22
C LEU A 510 -37.94 13.08 -15.36
N LYS A 511 -37.74 14.40 -15.36
CA LYS A 511 -38.32 15.32 -16.35
C LYS A 511 -37.45 15.51 -17.59
N HIS A 512 -36.13 15.59 -17.40
CA HIS A 512 -35.17 15.93 -18.45
C HIS A 512 -34.29 14.76 -18.89
N GLY A 513 -34.34 13.64 -18.15
CA GLY A 513 -33.51 12.47 -18.38
C GLY A 513 -32.16 12.55 -17.66
N ILE A 514 -31.46 11.41 -17.67
CA ILE A 514 -30.04 11.32 -17.34
C ILE A 514 -29.23 10.91 -18.58
N PRO A 515 -27.93 11.25 -18.63
CA PRO A 515 -27.08 10.87 -19.74
C PRO A 515 -27.00 9.35 -19.88
N VAL A 516 -27.19 8.87 -21.10
CA VAL A 516 -26.90 7.49 -21.50
C VAL A 516 -25.70 7.44 -22.43
N THR A 517 -24.82 6.47 -22.23
CA THR A 517 -23.58 6.28 -22.97
C THR A 517 -23.49 4.90 -23.61
N ASP A 518 -22.61 4.74 -24.60
CA ASP A 518 -22.19 3.42 -25.11
C ASP A 518 -21.11 2.78 -24.20
N GLU A 519 -20.57 1.64 -24.63
CA GLU A 519 -19.50 0.93 -23.92
C GLU A 519 -18.18 1.72 -23.81
N ASN A 520 -17.96 2.67 -24.73
CA ASN A 520 -16.78 3.53 -24.81
C ASN A 520 -16.99 4.91 -24.15
N ASP A 521 -18.07 5.07 -23.37
CA ASP A 521 -18.47 6.32 -22.70
C ASP A 521 -18.82 7.49 -23.63
N ASN A 522 -19.15 7.21 -24.89
CA ASN A 522 -19.70 8.23 -25.80
C ASN A 522 -21.16 8.51 -25.44
N ARG A 523 -21.50 9.79 -25.25
CA ARG A 523 -22.87 10.21 -24.88
C ARG A 523 -23.83 10.08 -26.06
N LEU A 524 -24.86 9.26 -25.89
CA LEU A 524 -25.87 8.96 -26.90
C LEU A 524 -27.12 9.86 -26.78
N GLY A 525 -27.42 10.33 -25.57
CA GLY A 525 -28.53 11.25 -25.30
C GLY A 525 -28.94 11.26 -23.84
N GLU A 526 -30.15 11.78 -23.56
CA GLU A 526 -30.76 11.84 -22.23
C GLU A 526 -31.98 10.91 -22.18
N SER A 527 -32.10 10.10 -21.13
CA SER A 527 -33.25 9.19 -20.95
C SER A 527 -33.90 9.35 -19.59
N SER A 528 -35.21 9.63 -19.59
CA SER A 528 -36.07 9.66 -18.42
C SER A 528 -36.37 8.25 -17.89
N LYS A 529 -36.42 7.25 -18.78
CA LYS A 529 -36.59 5.83 -18.38
C LYS A 529 -35.36 5.29 -17.67
N ALA A 530 -34.16 5.65 -18.11
CA ALA A 530 -32.93 5.35 -17.37
C ALA A 530 -32.96 5.99 -15.97
N ALA A 531 -33.42 7.24 -15.86
CA ALA A 531 -33.59 7.94 -14.59
C ALA A 531 -34.58 7.21 -13.66
N GLN A 532 -35.72 6.75 -14.18
CA GLN A 532 -36.69 5.96 -13.41
C GLN A 532 -36.05 4.69 -12.83
N GLN A 533 -35.36 3.90 -13.66
CA GLN A 533 -34.68 2.68 -13.20
C GLN A 533 -33.62 3.00 -12.13
N ALA A 534 -32.79 4.03 -12.36
CA ALA A 534 -31.77 4.47 -11.41
C ALA A 534 -32.38 4.84 -10.05
N ILE A 535 -33.44 5.66 -10.06
CA ILE A 535 -34.13 6.11 -8.84
C ILE A 535 -34.76 4.92 -8.10
N THR A 536 -35.40 3.99 -8.81
CA THR A 536 -35.97 2.78 -8.19
C THR A 536 -34.89 1.93 -7.51
N GLN A 537 -33.74 1.72 -8.16
CA GLN A 537 -32.62 0.99 -7.56
C GLN A 537 -32.11 1.66 -6.28
N VAL A 538 -31.97 3.00 -6.27
CA VAL A 538 -31.54 3.75 -5.08
C VAL A 538 -32.56 3.65 -3.95
N VAL A 539 -33.86 3.76 -4.25
CA VAL A 539 -34.93 3.59 -3.25
C VAL A 539 -34.86 2.21 -2.61
N VAL A 540 -34.72 1.15 -3.42
CA VAL A 540 -34.59 -0.23 -2.92
C VAL A 540 -33.35 -0.38 -2.04
N SER A 541 -32.19 0.10 -2.48
CA SER A 541 -30.96 0.07 -1.65
C SER A 541 -31.16 0.79 -0.32
N ARG A 542 -31.79 1.98 -0.30
CA ARG A 542 -32.01 2.75 0.95
C ARG A 542 -32.95 2.07 1.93
N ILE A 543 -34.00 1.42 1.43
CA ILE A 543 -34.93 0.67 2.28
C ILE A 543 -34.21 -0.55 2.88
N LEU A 544 -33.48 -1.31 2.05
CA LEU A 544 -32.77 -2.50 2.50
C LEU A 544 -31.64 -2.20 3.49
N MET A 545 -30.97 -1.04 3.38
CA MET A 545 -29.98 -0.60 4.36
C MET A 545 -30.55 -0.52 5.78
N ALA A 546 -31.77 -0.03 5.93
CA ALA A 546 -32.41 0.13 7.24
C ALA A 546 -32.97 -1.18 7.81
N SER A 547 -33.26 -2.18 6.96
CA SER A 547 -33.97 -3.39 7.37
C SER A 547 -33.25 -4.20 8.46
N PRO A 548 -31.95 -4.55 8.35
CA PRO A 548 -31.29 -5.35 9.39
C PRO A 548 -31.23 -4.64 10.74
N GLY A 549 -30.92 -3.34 10.73
CA GLY A 549 -30.84 -2.52 11.93
C GLY A 549 -32.18 -2.32 12.63
N MET A 550 -33.30 -2.38 11.92
CA MET A 550 -34.63 -2.23 12.51
C MET A 550 -35.33 -3.57 12.78
N ALA A 551 -34.96 -4.65 12.10
CA ALA A 551 -35.57 -5.97 12.26
C ALA A 551 -34.87 -6.83 13.32
N ILE A 552 -33.53 -6.86 13.37
CA ILE A 552 -32.78 -7.81 14.22
C ILE A 552 -32.73 -7.37 15.70
N PRO A 553 -32.36 -6.11 16.03
CA PRO A 553 -32.21 -5.69 17.42
C PRO A 553 -33.47 -5.87 18.29
N PRO A 554 -34.71 -5.68 17.82
CA PRO A 554 -35.91 -5.92 18.61
C PRO A 554 -36.05 -7.35 19.14
N PHE A 555 -35.67 -8.36 18.35
CA PHE A 555 -35.74 -9.76 18.78
C PHE A 555 -34.66 -10.08 19.83
N LEU A 556 -33.44 -9.56 19.61
CA LEU A 556 -32.34 -9.72 20.57
C LEU A 556 -32.65 -9.02 21.89
N MET A 557 -33.12 -7.76 21.83
CA MET A 557 -33.49 -6.99 23.01
C MET A 557 -34.62 -7.65 23.80
N ASN A 558 -35.64 -8.21 23.14
CA ASN A 558 -36.72 -8.95 23.80
C ASN A 558 -36.21 -10.16 24.62
N SER A 559 -35.13 -10.80 24.17
CA SER A 559 -34.47 -11.90 24.89
C SER A 559 -33.55 -11.39 26.00
N LEU A 560 -32.81 -10.31 25.75
CA LEU A 560 -31.87 -9.72 26.71
C LEU A 560 -32.60 -9.07 27.90
N GLU A 561 -33.71 -8.37 27.66
CA GLU A 561 -34.51 -7.69 28.69
C GLU A 561 -35.09 -8.67 29.73
N LYS A 562 -35.23 -9.94 29.36
CA LYS A 562 -35.69 -11.00 30.27
C LYS A 562 -34.59 -11.49 31.22
N LYS A 563 -33.30 -11.24 30.92
CA LYS A 563 -32.16 -11.67 31.73
C LYS A 563 -31.96 -10.78 32.96
N ALA A 564 -31.39 -11.35 34.02
CA ALA A 564 -31.18 -10.68 35.31
C ALA A 564 -30.33 -9.39 35.20
N PHE A 565 -29.37 -9.34 34.26
CA PHE A 565 -28.50 -8.19 34.04
C PHE A 565 -29.28 -6.92 33.66
N LEU A 566 -30.15 -6.98 32.64
CA LEU A 566 -30.93 -5.82 32.21
C LEU A 566 -32.07 -5.48 33.18
N LYS A 567 -32.56 -6.45 33.95
CA LYS A 567 -33.47 -6.17 35.08
C LYS A 567 -32.78 -5.36 36.19
N ARG A 568 -31.48 -5.58 36.41
CA ARG A 568 -30.67 -4.84 37.39
C ARG A 568 -30.22 -3.47 36.89
N PHE A 569 -29.96 -3.33 35.58
CA PHE A 569 -29.50 -2.07 34.97
C PHE A 569 -30.37 -1.69 33.75
N PRO A 570 -31.62 -1.25 33.95
CA PRO A 570 -32.55 -0.98 32.86
C PRO A 570 -32.12 0.17 31.95
N TRP A 571 -31.35 1.14 32.47
CA TRP A 571 -30.80 2.26 31.69
C TRP A 571 -29.84 1.82 30.58
N MET A 572 -29.23 0.63 30.70
CA MET A 572 -28.33 0.06 29.69
C MET A 572 -29.05 -0.42 28.42
N SER A 573 -30.38 -0.51 28.45
CA SER A 573 -31.17 -0.99 27.30
C SER A 573 -31.00 -0.08 26.07
N ALA A 574 -30.96 1.24 26.28
CA ALA A 574 -30.81 2.19 25.18
C ALA A 574 -29.41 2.16 24.54
N PRO A 575 -28.30 2.21 25.30
CA PRO A 575 -26.95 2.01 24.75
C PRO A 575 -26.76 0.67 24.02
N ILE A 576 -27.27 -0.43 24.58
CA ILE A 576 -27.16 -1.76 23.95
C ILE A 576 -27.95 -1.79 22.64
N GLN A 577 -29.15 -1.21 22.61
CA GLN A 577 -29.95 -1.14 21.40
C GLN A 577 -29.28 -0.30 20.31
N VAL A 578 -28.74 0.88 20.65
CA VAL A 578 -27.94 1.70 19.72
C VAL A 578 -26.72 0.93 19.20
N GLY A 579 -26.01 0.21 20.08
CA GLY A 579 -24.86 -0.62 19.70
C GLY A 579 -25.23 -1.76 18.75
N LEU A 580 -26.32 -2.48 19.00
CA LEU A 580 -26.80 -3.56 18.13
C LEU A 580 -27.22 -3.04 16.75
N VAL A 581 -27.90 -1.90 16.70
CA VAL A 581 -28.25 -1.21 15.45
C VAL A 581 -26.97 -0.82 14.70
N GLY A 582 -26.00 -0.22 15.40
CA GLY A 582 -24.71 0.16 14.82
C GLY A 582 -23.97 -1.02 14.21
N PHE A 583 -23.87 -2.13 14.94
CA PHE A 583 -23.27 -3.36 14.43
C PHE A 583 -23.94 -3.84 13.13
N CYS A 584 -25.27 -3.84 13.06
CA CYS A 584 -25.99 -4.22 11.84
C CYS A 584 -25.69 -3.25 10.69
N LEU A 585 -25.68 -1.95 10.96
CA LEU A 585 -25.48 -0.90 9.95
C LEU A 585 -24.04 -0.86 9.40
N VAL A 586 -23.03 -1.23 10.18
CA VAL A 586 -21.63 -1.34 9.72
C VAL A 586 -21.53 -2.29 8.52
N PHE A 587 -22.31 -3.36 8.49
CA PHE A 587 -22.33 -4.31 7.38
C PHE A 587 -23.43 -4.01 6.36
N ALA A 588 -24.65 -3.67 6.82
CA ALA A 588 -25.79 -3.48 5.93
C ALA A 588 -25.61 -2.29 4.98
N THR A 589 -25.05 -1.18 5.47
CA THR A 589 -24.84 0.04 4.68
C THR A 589 -23.97 -0.22 3.44
N PRO A 590 -22.71 -0.69 3.57
CA PRO A 590 -21.86 -0.92 2.40
C PRO A 590 -22.37 -2.04 1.48
N LEU A 591 -22.95 -3.12 2.03
CA LEU A 591 -23.47 -4.23 1.23
C LEU A 591 -24.68 -3.82 0.38
N CYS A 592 -25.58 -3.01 0.91
CA CYS A 592 -26.75 -2.54 0.15
C CYS A 592 -26.40 -1.43 -0.84
N CYS A 593 -25.38 -0.60 -0.57
CA CYS A 593 -24.81 0.30 -1.57
C CYS A 593 -24.21 -0.48 -2.75
N ALA A 594 -23.58 -1.63 -2.48
CA ALA A 594 -23.00 -2.52 -3.47
C ALA A 594 -24.03 -3.38 -4.26
N LEU A 595 -25.31 -3.36 -3.86
CA LEU A 595 -26.36 -4.22 -4.44
C LEU A 595 -26.51 -4.02 -5.95
N PHE A 596 -26.52 -2.76 -6.40
CA PHE A 596 -26.66 -2.39 -7.81
C PHE A 596 -25.39 -1.70 -8.32
N PRO A 597 -24.91 -2.04 -9.54
CA PRO A 597 -23.77 -1.35 -10.17
C PRO A 597 -23.96 0.17 -10.26
N GLN A 598 -22.87 0.91 -10.09
CA GLN A 598 -22.88 2.38 -10.25
C GLN A 598 -23.14 2.78 -11.71
N LYS A 599 -22.47 2.10 -12.66
CA LYS A 599 -22.77 2.15 -14.09
C LYS A 599 -23.74 1.01 -14.40
N SER A 600 -25.03 1.33 -14.46
CA SER A 600 -26.09 0.37 -14.79
C SER A 600 -26.33 0.35 -16.31
N SER A 601 -26.89 -0.74 -16.82
CA SER A 601 -27.20 -0.89 -18.24
C SER A 601 -28.69 -1.07 -18.51
N MET A 602 -29.10 -0.71 -19.72
CA MET A 602 -30.46 -0.87 -20.22
C MET A 602 -30.42 -1.18 -21.72
N ALA A 603 -31.30 -2.08 -22.18
CA ALA A 603 -31.45 -2.34 -23.60
C ALA A 603 -32.04 -1.12 -24.31
N VAL A 604 -31.55 -0.79 -25.52
CA VAL A 604 -32.03 0.35 -26.32
C VAL A 604 -33.55 0.27 -26.52
N SER A 605 -34.12 -0.92 -26.70
CA SER A 605 -35.57 -1.15 -26.84
C SER A 605 -36.41 -0.63 -25.68
N ARG A 606 -35.81 -0.46 -24.49
CA ARG A 606 -36.49 0.08 -23.32
C ARG A 606 -36.46 1.60 -23.27
N LEU A 607 -35.63 2.29 -24.05
CA LEU A 607 -35.52 3.76 -24.07
C LEU A 607 -36.77 4.43 -24.68
N GLU A 608 -36.79 5.76 -24.69
CA GLU A 608 -37.77 6.59 -25.39
C GLU A 608 -37.66 6.38 -26.91
N PRO A 609 -38.79 6.25 -27.65
CA PRO A 609 -38.76 5.96 -29.09
C PRO A 609 -37.87 6.91 -29.91
N GLU A 610 -37.93 8.21 -29.63
CA GLU A 610 -37.11 9.23 -30.29
C GLU A 610 -35.60 9.00 -30.09
N LEU A 611 -35.21 8.57 -28.88
CA LEU A 611 -33.82 8.26 -28.56
C LEU A 611 -33.38 6.94 -29.20
N GLN A 612 -34.28 5.96 -29.31
CA GLN A 612 -34.00 4.71 -30.03
C GLN A 612 -33.70 4.96 -31.50
N GLU A 613 -34.52 5.78 -32.16
CA GLU A 613 -34.32 6.15 -33.57
C GLU A 613 -32.99 6.89 -33.76
N LYS A 614 -32.70 7.85 -32.88
CA LYS A 614 -31.43 8.58 -32.90
C LYS A 614 -30.22 7.67 -32.74
N ILE A 615 -30.26 6.71 -31.81
CA ILE A 615 -29.16 5.76 -31.57
C ILE A 615 -29.00 4.83 -32.77
N ARG A 616 -30.09 4.28 -33.31
CA ARG A 616 -30.04 3.39 -34.48
C ARG A 616 -29.51 4.09 -35.73
N ALA A 617 -29.80 5.39 -35.89
CA ALA A 617 -29.32 6.18 -37.03
C ALA A 617 -27.84 6.58 -36.89
N SER A 618 -27.38 6.92 -35.68
CA SER A 618 -26.03 7.44 -35.45
C SER A 618 -25.00 6.36 -35.10
N HIS A 619 -25.41 5.27 -34.47
CA HIS A 619 -24.55 4.20 -33.96
C HIS A 619 -25.18 2.83 -34.26
N PRO A 620 -25.25 2.43 -35.55
CA PRO A 620 -25.83 1.15 -35.94
C PRO A 620 -25.03 0.00 -35.34
N GLY A 621 -25.66 -0.79 -34.45
CA GLY A 621 -25.03 -1.91 -33.74
C GLY A 621 -25.06 -1.82 -32.21
N VAL A 622 -25.38 -0.65 -31.65
CA VAL A 622 -25.53 -0.50 -30.19
C VAL A 622 -26.89 -1.06 -29.73
N GLU A 623 -26.87 -2.16 -28.99
CA GLU A 623 -28.08 -2.78 -28.40
C GLU A 623 -28.28 -2.45 -26.92
N ILE A 624 -27.20 -2.11 -26.21
CA ILE A 624 -27.18 -1.83 -24.78
C ILE A 624 -26.57 -0.44 -24.55
N VAL A 625 -27.22 0.35 -23.68
CA VAL A 625 -26.69 1.63 -23.20
C VAL A 625 -26.39 1.57 -21.71
N TYR A 626 -25.52 2.46 -21.25
CA TYR A 626 -25.06 2.57 -19.87
C TYR A 626 -25.44 3.93 -19.28
N PHE A 627 -25.70 3.98 -17.97
CA PHE A 627 -26.03 5.22 -17.26
C PHE A 627 -25.59 5.14 -15.79
N ASN A 628 -25.35 6.31 -15.19
CA ASN A 628 -24.98 6.40 -13.78
C ASN A 628 -26.23 6.31 -12.88
N LYS A 629 -26.26 5.33 -11.99
CA LYS A 629 -27.34 5.12 -11.01
C LYS A 629 -27.44 6.28 -10.01
N GLY A 630 -26.32 6.88 -9.63
CA GLY A 630 -26.23 7.77 -8.46
C GLY A 630 -26.21 7.00 -7.14
N LEU A 631 -26.05 7.72 -6.01
CA LEU A 631 -25.98 7.18 -4.65
C LEU A 631 -27.16 7.59 -3.76
#